data_AF-A0A0P7W1U5-F1
#
_entry.id   AF-A0A0P7W1U5-F1
#
_cell.length_a   1.000
_cell.length_b   1.000
_cell.length_c   1.000
_cell.angle_alpha   90.00
_cell.angle_beta   90.00
_cell.angle_gamma   90.00
#
_symmetry.space_group_name_H-M   'P 1'
#
loop_
_entity.id
_entity.type
_entity.pdbx_description
1 polymer ?
#
loop_
_entity_poly.entity_id
_entity_poly.type
_entity_poly.pdbx_seq_one_letter_code
_entity_poly.pdbx_strand_id
1 'polypeptide(L)' 'MMEIIEKVKQVQPIADELHSEGLISDDEHSKICAPGTSELKMRKLYRSLERGGTSVKTAFYRLLIKHEADLFTDL' A
#
# COMPACT_ATOMS: atom_id res chain seq x y z
N MET A 1 -14.92 0.34 -4.97
CA MET A 1 -14.02 0.20 -3.80
C MET A 1 -13.49 -1.23 -3.62
N MET A 2 -14.26 -2.30 -3.88
CA MET A 2 -13.75 -3.69 -3.83
C MET A 2 -12.76 -4.04 -4.96
N GLU A 3 -12.91 -3.44 -6.14
CA GLU A 3 -12.07 -3.77 -7.31
C GLU A 3 -10.58 -3.45 -7.14
N ILE A 4 -10.25 -2.34 -6.48
CA ILE A 4 -8.85 -1.96 -6.21
C ILE A 4 -8.20 -2.92 -5.22
N ILE A 5 -9.01 -3.42 -4.30
CA ILE A 5 -8.57 -4.20 -3.15
C ILE A 5 -8.33 -5.67 -3.56
N GLU A 6 -9.10 -6.20 -4.51
CA GLU A 6 -8.87 -7.53 -5.09
C GLU A 6 -7.83 -7.54 -6.22
N LYS A 7 -7.77 -6.48 -7.03
CA LYS A 7 -6.82 -6.43 -8.17
C LYS A 7 -5.38 -6.10 -7.73
N VAL A 8 -5.17 -5.36 -6.62
CA VAL A 8 -3.82 -5.04 -6.16
C VAL A 8 -3.12 -6.30 -5.62
N LYS A 9 -2.35 -6.95 -6.49
CA LYS A 9 -1.42 -8.03 -6.14
C LYS A 9 -0.07 -7.49 -5.67
N GLN A 10 0.25 -6.25 -6.01
CA GLN A 10 1.53 -5.59 -5.75
C GLN A 10 1.62 -4.92 -4.36
N VAL A 11 0.78 -5.29 -3.37
CA VAL A 11 0.86 -4.70 -2.01
C VAL A 11 2.22 -4.94 -1.36
N GLN A 12 2.81 -6.12 -1.55
CA GLN A 12 4.13 -6.44 -1.00
C GLN A 12 5.25 -5.54 -1.54
N PRO A 13 5.46 -5.41 -2.86
CA PRO A 13 6.52 -4.52 -3.37
C PRO A 13 6.28 -3.05 -3.02
N ILE A 14 5.02 -2.59 -2.92
CA ILE A 14 4.74 -1.23 -2.48
C ILE A 14 5.09 -1.03 -1.00
N ALA A 15 4.78 -2.01 -0.14
CA ALA A 15 5.16 -1.97 1.27
C ALA A 15 6.68 -2.04 1.45
N ASP A 16 7.37 -2.84 0.63
CA ASP A 16 8.82 -2.98 0.64
C ASP A 16 9.51 -1.67 0.19
N GLU A 17 9.03 -1.02 -0.89
CA GLU A 17 9.54 0.30 -1.31
C GLU A 17 9.28 1.38 -0.25
N LEU A 18 8.09 1.41 0.36
CA LEU A 18 7.80 2.33 1.47
C LEU A 18 8.72 2.12 2.68
N HIS A 19 9.06 0.86 2.98
CA HIS A 19 9.99 0.52 4.04
C HIS A 19 11.42 0.93 3.67
N SER A 20 11.83 0.69 2.42
CA SER A 20 13.13 1.11 1.88
C SER A 20 13.29 2.63 1.83
N GLU A 21 12.20 3.38 1.62
CA GLU A 21 12.20 4.85 1.71
C GLU A 21 12.14 5.38 3.15
N GLY A 22 12.05 4.50 4.16
CA GLY A 22 11.97 4.88 5.58
C GLY A 22 10.65 5.55 5.96
N LEU A 23 9.62 5.39 5.13
CA LEU A 23 8.30 6.02 5.30
C LEU A 23 7.41 5.22 6.26
N ILE A 24 7.67 3.92 6.39
CA ILE A 24 7.03 3.04 7.38
C ILE A 24 8.11 2.33 8.19
N SER A 25 7.85 2.07 9.47
CA SER A 25 8.75 1.24 10.30
C SER A 25 8.56 -0.25 10.00
N ASP A 26 9.58 -1.04 10.33
CA ASP A 26 9.59 -2.51 10.21
C ASP A 26 8.35 -3.16 10.86
N ASP A 27 7.89 -2.61 11.99
CA ASP A 27 6.68 -3.07 12.69
C ASP A 27 5.39 -2.85 11.88
N GLU A 28 5.27 -1.70 11.20
CA GLU A 28 4.15 -1.40 10.31
C GLU A 28 4.25 -2.23 9.03
N HIS A 29 5.45 -2.37 8.46
CA HIS A 29 5.73 -3.23 7.32
C HIS A 29 5.32 -4.69 7.61
N SER A 30 5.71 -5.24 8.76
CA SER A 30 5.33 -6.59 9.18
C SER A 30 3.82 -6.74 9.38
N LYS A 31 3.11 -5.73 9.90
CA LYS A 31 1.64 -5.75 10.03
C LYS A 31 0.93 -5.74 8.68
N ILE A 32 1.50 -5.07 7.69
CA ILE A 32 1.00 -5.00 6.32
C ILE A 32 1.30 -6.31 5.57
N CYS A 33 2.50 -6.86 5.75
CA CYS A 33 2.95 -8.12 5.13
C CYS A 33 2.32 -9.35 5.80
N ALA A 34 1.72 -9.20 6.98
CA ALA A 34 1.07 -10.26 7.74
C ALA A 34 0.11 -11.11 6.88
N PRO A 35 0.06 -12.44 7.10
CA PRO A 35 -0.79 -13.35 6.34
C PRO A 35 -2.27 -12.95 6.47
N GLY A 36 -2.93 -12.80 5.31
CA GLY A 36 -4.30 -12.32 5.20
C GLY A 36 -4.66 -12.05 3.73
N THR A 37 -5.94 -11.82 3.47
CA THR A 37 -6.43 -11.41 2.14
C THR A 37 -5.79 -10.09 1.72
N SER A 38 -5.53 -9.93 0.41
CA SER A 38 -5.04 -8.68 -0.19
C SER A 38 -5.84 -7.47 0.29
N GLU A 39 -7.14 -7.67 0.52
CA GLU A 39 -8.02 -6.67 1.10
C GLU A 39 -7.61 -6.14 2.47
N LEU A 40 -7.41 -7.07 3.41
CA LEU A 40 -7.05 -6.73 4.78
C LEU A 40 -5.68 -6.05 4.83
N LYS A 41 -4.75 -6.49 3.98
CA LYS A 41 -3.42 -5.88 3.85
C LYS A 41 -3.52 -4.44 3.37
N MET A 42 -4.32 -4.19 2.34
CA MET A 42 -4.48 -2.86 1.76
C MET A 42 -5.20 -1.90 2.72
N ARG A 43 -6.23 -2.40 3.42
CA ARG A 43 -6.97 -1.62 4.42
C ARG A 43 -6.10 -1.28 5.64
N LYS A 44 -5.23 -2.19 6.08
CA LYS A 44 -4.23 -1.93 7.12
C LYS A 44 -3.21 -0.90 6.66
N LEU A 45 -2.66 -1.07 5.46
CA LEU A 45 -1.69 -0.14 4.90
C LEU A 45 -2.31 1.27 4.81
N TYR A 46 -3.53 1.42 4.30
CA TYR A 46 -4.20 2.72 4.23
C TYR A 46 -4.37 3.38 5.61
N ARG A 47 -4.75 2.60 6.64
CA ARG A 47 -4.83 3.11 8.02
C ARG A 47 -3.46 3.51 8.58
N SER A 48 -2.41 2.74 8.28
CA SER A 48 -1.04 3.09 8.67
C SER A 48 -0.59 4.40 8.01
N LEU A 49 -0.93 4.60 6.73
CA LEU A 49 -0.68 5.87 6.02
C LEU A 49 -1.46 7.04 6.61
N GLU A 50 -2.73 6.85 6.99
CA GLU A 50 -3.52 7.90 7.66
C GLU A 50 -2.87 8.36 8.97
N ARG A 51 -2.16 7.46 9.67
CA ARG A 51 -1.39 7.81 10.88
C ARG A 51 -0.01 8.43 10.56
N GLY A 52 0.59 8.07 9.42
CA GLY A 52 1.90 8.56 8.97
C GLY A 52 1.89 9.94 8.29
N GLY A 53 0.72 10.51 8.02
CA GLY A 53 0.56 11.84 7.45
C GLY A 53 0.68 11.90 5.92
N THR A 54 0.52 13.11 5.37
CA THR A 54 0.37 13.33 3.91
C THR A 54 1.57 12.87 3.10
N SER A 55 2.80 13.02 3.60
CA SER A 55 4.03 12.68 2.87
C SER A 55 4.11 11.19 2.52
N VAL A 56 3.83 10.32 3.51
CA VAL A 56 3.83 8.86 3.34
C VAL A 56 2.71 8.45 2.38
N LYS A 57 1.55 9.11 2.48
CA LYS A 57 0.40 8.88 1.58
C LYS A 57 0.71 9.26 0.12
N THR A 58 1.42 10.36 -0.12
CA THR A 58 1.80 10.79 -1.47
C THR A 58 2.79 9.82 -2.12
N ALA A 59 3.80 9.38 -1.38
CA ALA A 59 4.76 8.38 -1.86
C ALA A 59 4.07 7.05 -2.18
N PHE A 60 3.19 6.60 -1.28
CA PHE A 60 2.37 5.41 -1.52
C PHE A 60 1.51 5.53 -2.79
N TYR A 61 0.77 6.62 -2.96
CA TYR A 61 -0.06 6.80 -4.15
C TYR A 61 0.78 6.83 -5.43
N ARG A 62 1.99 7.43 -5.39
CA ARG A 62 2.92 7.39 -6.51
C ARG A 62 3.36 5.96 -6.84
N LEU A 63 3.71 5.17 -5.83
CA LEU A 63 4.10 3.77 -5.99
C LEU A 63 2.94 2.91 -6.52
N LEU A 64 1.74 3.14 -5.99
CA LEU A 64 0.53 2.45 -6.41
C LEU A 64 0.19 2.75 -7.88
N ILE A 65 0.25 4.02 -8.28
CA ILE A 65 0.06 4.43 -9.68
C ILE A 65 1.18 3.87 -10.57
N LYS A 66 2.42 3.78 -10.07
CA LYS A 66 3.57 3.26 -10.84
C LYS A 66 3.48 1.75 -11.08
N HIS A 67 3.14 0.98 -10.04
CA HIS A 67 3.06 -0.48 -10.12
C HIS A 67 1.76 -0.97 -10.75
N GLU A 68 0.67 -0.25 -10.51
CA GLU A 68 -0.69 -0.65 -10.87
C GLU A 68 -1.39 0.49 -11.63
N ALA A 69 -0.71 1.09 -12.61
CA ALA A 69 -1.27 2.15 -13.47
C ALA A 69 -2.56 1.70 -14.16
N ASP A 70 -2.61 0.43 -14.56
CA ASP A 70 -3.74 -0.22 -15.23
C ASP A 70 -5.02 -0.16 -14.38
N LEU A 71 -4.86 -0.25 -13.06
CA LEU A 71 -5.93 -0.19 -12.07
C LEU A 71 -6.56 1.19 -11.90
N PHE A 72 -5.82 2.24 -12.28
CA PHE A 72 -6.31 3.62 -12.31
C PHE A 72 -6.74 4.06 -13.72
N THR A 73 -6.38 3.30 -14.75
CA THR A 73 -6.76 3.60 -16.14
C THR A 73 -8.20 3.15 -16.44
N ASP A 74 -8.74 2.24 -15.62
CA ASP A 74 -10.09 1.67 -15.71
C ASP A 74 -11.08 2.29 -14.68
N LEU A 75 -10.88 3.56 -14.29
CA LEU A 75 -11.77 4.32 -13.39
C LEU A 75 -12.27 5.60 -14.05
#